data_AF-A0A182XYK4-F1
#
_entry.id   AF-A0A182XYK4-F1
#
_cell.length_a   1.000
_cell.length_b   1.000
_cell.length_c   1.000
_cell.angle_alpha   90.00
_cell.angle_beta   90.00
_cell.angle_gamma   90.00
#
_symmetry.space_group_name_H-M   'P 1'
#
loop_
_entity.id
_entity.type
_entity.pdbx_description
1 polymer ?
#
loop_
_entity_poly.entity_id
_entity_poly.type
_entity_poly.pdbx_seq_one_letter_code
_entity_poly.pdbx_strand_id
1 'polypeptide(L)'
;MALPKCLNFSNNIRTHAMFVGVIVSLDAICILLFSAAWNIKAEQLPKELQHLASMREVLLVMGLINAFFALVYWVGFLKRQRWCLTLFIGFLAVAITLHFIGFLGAILQLQIVSACAILIVLGINGYVLLVTLQLRKANLDSPLSQDGYGV
;
A
#
# COMPACT_ATOMS: atom_id res chain seq x y z
N MET A 1 -18.28 -13.85 11.10
CA MET A 1 -18.07 -14.84 10.01
C MET A 1 -16.63 -15.29 10.05
N ALA A 2 -16.37 -16.60 10.16
CA ALA A 2 -15.01 -17.14 10.13
C ALA A 2 -14.47 -17.06 8.70
N LEU A 3 -13.27 -16.49 8.51
CA LEU A 3 -12.61 -16.49 7.20
C LEU A 3 -12.31 -17.93 6.76
N PRO A 4 -12.34 -18.23 5.45
CA PRO A 4 -11.87 -19.50 4.91
C PRO A 4 -10.47 -19.83 5.42
N LYS A 5 -10.18 -21.11 5.69
CA LYS A 5 -8.88 -21.54 6.26
C LYS A 5 -7.67 -21.04 5.45
N CYS A 6 -7.80 -20.91 4.14
CA CYS A 6 -6.75 -20.38 3.25
C CYS A 6 -6.50 -18.87 3.39
N LEU A 7 -7.46 -18.11 3.93
CA LEU A 7 -7.37 -16.66 4.15
C LEU A 7 -7.17 -16.32 5.63
N ASN A 8 -6.97 -17.32 6.50
CA ASN A 8 -6.74 -17.12 7.92
C ASN A 8 -5.25 -17.23 8.23
N PHE A 9 -4.59 -16.08 8.37
CA PHE A 9 -3.17 -16.00 8.67
C PHE A 9 -2.86 -15.94 10.18
N SER A 10 -3.84 -16.21 11.05
CA SER A 10 -3.72 -16.04 12.50
C SER A 10 -2.51 -16.76 13.12
N ASN A 11 -2.16 -17.95 12.63
CA ASN A 11 -1.03 -18.73 13.18
C ASN A 11 0.34 -18.14 12.82
N ASN A 12 0.45 -17.33 11.76
CA ASN A 12 1.71 -16.75 11.31
C ASN A 12 1.58 -15.28 10.91
N ILE A 13 0.67 -14.56 11.56
CA ILE A 13 0.24 -13.22 11.15
C ILE A 13 1.40 -12.22 11.13
N ARG A 14 2.39 -12.41 12.02
CA ARG A 14 3.58 -11.57 12.10
C ARG A 14 4.47 -11.69 10.85
N THR A 15 4.59 -12.88 10.28
CA THR A 15 5.37 -13.12 9.05
C THR A 15 4.67 -12.53 7.84
N HIS A 16 3.35 -12.74 7.72
CA HIS A 16 2.56 -12.13 6.65
C HIS A 16 2.56 -10.60 6.75
N ALA A 17 2.46 -10.05 7.96
CA ALA A 17 2.54 -8.61 8.19
C ALA A 17 3.92 -8.04 7.85
N MET A 18 5.00 -8.76 8.17
CA MET A 18 6.35 -8.37 7.75
C MET A 18 6.46 -8.36 6.22
N PHE A 19 5.95 -9.39 5.55
CA PHE A 19 5.93 -9.48 4.10
C PHE A 19 5.14 -8.33 3.45
N VAL A 20 3.99 -7.97 4.01
CA VAL A 20 3.22 -6.79 3.60
C VAL A 20 4.03 -5.50 3.78
N GLY A 21 4.76 -5.36 4.88
CA GLY A 21 5.64 -4.21 5.08
C GLY A 21 6.71 -4.11 4.02
N VAL A 22 7.29 -5.24 3.63
CA VAL A 22 8.26 -5.31 2.53
C VAL A 22 7.61 -4.92 1.20
N ILE A 23 6.44 -5.44 0.86
CA ILE A 23 5.72 -5.09 -0.39
C ILE A 23 5.48 -3.58 -0.47
N VAL A 24 4.92 -2.98 0.59
CA VAL A 24 4.59 -1.56 0.61
C VAL A 24 5.85 -0.69 0.55
N SER A 25 6.94 -1.12 1.20
CA SER A 25 8.23 -0.42 1.13
C SER A 25 8.85 -0.52 -0.26
N LEU A 26 8.78 -1.70 -0.89
CA LEU A 26 9.28 -1.92 -2.24
C LEU A 26 8.52 -1.07 -3.26
N ASP A 27 7.19 -1.01 -3.16
CA ASP A 27 6.35 -0.18 -4.02
C ASP A 27 6.77 1.31 -3.95
N ALA A 28 6.92 1.84 -2.74
CA ALA A 28 7.39 3.22 -2.54
C ALA A 28 8.80 3.44 -3.11
N ILE A 29 9.73 2.52 -2.88
CA ILE A 29 11.10 2.61 -3.42
C ILE A 29 11.08 2.56 -4.95
N CYS A 30 10.31 1.67 -5.56
CA CYS A 30 10.19 1.56 -7.01
C CYS A 30 9.65 2.85 -7.62
N ILE A 31 8.62 3.47 -7.05
CA ILE A 31 8.05 4.74 -7.55
C ILE A 31 9.07 5.87 -7.41
N LEU A 32 9.76 5.97 -6.27
CA LEU A 32 10.78 6.99 -6.05
C LEU A 32 11.99 6.80 -6.98
N LEU A 33 12.47 5.57 -7.17
CA LEU A 33 13.55 5.26 -8.11
C LEU A 33 13.14 5.56 -9.54
N PHE A 34 11.92 5.23 -9.95
CA PHE A 34 11.43 5.54 -11.28
C PHE A 34 11.39 7.06 -11.50
N SER A 35 10.95 7.81 -10.50
CA SER A 35 10.93 9.27 -10.55
C SER A 35 12.33 9.92 -10.52
N ALA A 36 13.27 9.31 -9.80
CA ALA A 36 14.67 9.75 -9.76
C ALA A 36 15.43 9.41 -11.05
N ALA A 37 15.19 8.23 -11.62
CA ALA A 37 15.73 7.78 -12.89
C ALA A 37 15.19 8.60 -14.06
N TRP A 38 14.02 9.22 -13.90
CA TRP A 38 13.45 10.18 -14.84
C TRP A 38 14.21 11.52 -14.83
N ASN A 39 15.45 11.49 -15.31
CA ASN A 39 16.38 12.63 -15.36
C ASN A 39 16.21 13.50 -16.61
N ILE A 40 14.99 13.65 -17.08
CA ILE A 40 14.70 14.52 -18.24
C ILE A 40 14.51 15.94 -17.73
N LYS A 41 15.45 16.84 -18.07
CA LYS A 41 15.31 18.27 -17.78
C LYS A 41 14.23 18.86 -18.68
N ALA A 42 13.24 19.53 -18.09
CA ALA A 42 12.14 20.18 -18.80
C ALA A 42 12.61 21.18 -19.87
N GLU A 43 13.82 21.73 -19.72
CA GLU A 43 14.46 22.67 -20.64
C GLU A 43 14.94 22.03 -21.96
N GLN A 44 15.09 20.70 -22.01
CA GLN A 44 15.53 19.97 -23.20
C GLN A 44 14.38 19.35 -24.01
N LEU A 45 13.13 19.53 -23.56
CA LEU A 45 11.96 18.86 -24.13
C LEU A 45 11.12 19.84 -24.95
N PRO A 46 10.66 19.46 -26.16
CA PRO A 46 9.75 20.28 -26.95
C PRO A 46 8.44 20.53 -26.17
N LYS A 47 7.77 21.65 -26.45
CA LYS A 47 6.55 22.09 -25.74
C LYS A 47 5.47 21.01 -25.65
N GLU A 48 5.37 20.12 -26.65
CA GLU A 48 4.43 19.00 -26.65
C GLU A 48 4.71 17.96 -25.57
N LEU A 49 5.96 17.81 -25.13
CA LEU A 49 6.39 16.84 -24.12
C LEU A 49 6.46 17.43 -22.70
N GLN A 50 6.10 18.70 -22.49
CA GLN A 50 6.03 19.31 -21.15
C GLN A 50 5.08 18.57 -20.21
N HIS A 51 4.06 17.87 -20.73
CA HIS A 51 3.21 16.99 -19.94
C HIS A 51 4.02 15.88 -19.21
N LEU A 52 5.11 15.37 -19.81
CA LEU A 52 5.98 14.39 -19.16
C LEU A 52 6.76 14.97 -17.98
N ALA A 53 7.07 16.26 -18.00
CA ALA A 53 7.69 16.93 -16.85
C ALA A 53 6.70 16.99 -15.68
N SER A 54 5.42 17.28 -15.94
CA SER A 54 4.37 17.24 -14.91
C SER A 54 4.14 15.83 -14.35
N MET A 55 4.28 14.79 -15.19
CA MET A 55 4.15 13.39 -14.76
C MET A 55 5.23 13.01 -13.76
N ARG A 56 6.46 13.54 -13.90
CA ARG A 56 7.53 13.33 -12.92
C ARG A 56 7.17 13.92 -11.56
N GLU A 57 6.64 15.14 -11.53
CA GLU A 57 6.21 15.78 -10.27
C GLU A 57 5.09 14.97 -9.60
N VAL A 58 4.10 14.52 -10.38
CA VAL A 58 3.03 13.64 -9.90
C VAL A 58 3.61 12.33 -9.34
N LEU A 59 4.57 11.72 -10.02
CA LEU A 59 5.25 10.51 -9.55
C LEU A 59 6.07 10.75 -8.27
N LEU A 60 6.75 11.90 -8.14
CA LEU A 60 7.45 12.27 -6.91
C LEU A 60 6.48 12.41 -5.74
N VAL A 61 5.39 13.15 -5.94
CA VAL A 61 4.38 13.36 -4.90
C VAL A 61 3.75 12.03 -4.50
N MET A 62 3.38 11.18 -5.46
CA MET A 62 2.84 9.85 -5.21
C MET A 62 3.82 8.95 -4.45
N GLY A 63 5.10 8.95 -4.87
CA GLY A 63 6.16 8.19 -4.21
C GLY A 63 6.42 8.65 -2.78
N LEU A 64 6.38 9.95 -2.53
CA LEU A 64 6.53 10.54 -1.19
C LEU A 64 5.37 10.14 -0.28
N ILE A 65 4.14 10.21 -0.79
CA ILE A 65 2.93 9.78 -0.07
C ILE A 65 3.03 8.29 0.27
N ASN A 66 3.36 7.43 -0.70
CA ASN A 66 3.50 5.99 -0.48
C ASN A 66 4.62 5.68 0.54
N ALA A 67 5.75 6.39 0.48
CA ALA A 67 6.84 6.24 1.45
C ALA A 67 6.39 6.64 2.87
N PHE A 68 5.62 7.73 3.01
CA PHE A 68 5.05 8.12 4.29
C PHE A 68 4.12 7.06 4.85
N PHE A 69 3.22 6.50 4.02
CA PHE A 69 2.33 5.41 4.45
C PHE A 69 3.07 4.11 4.76
N ALA A 70 4.16 3.80 4.05
CA ALA A 70 5.04 2.68 4.37
C ALA A 70 5.69 2.85 5.75
N LEU A 71 6.15 4.06 6.09
CA LEU A 71 6.68 4.38 7.42
C LEU A 71 5.60 4.25 8.50
N VAL A 72 4.39 4.80 8.27
CA VAL A 72 3.27 4.67 9.19
C VAL A 72 2.91 3.19 9.42
N TYR A 73 2.93 2.38 8.38
CA TYR A 73 2.72 0.94 8.48
C TYR A 73 3.79 0.26 9.35
N TRP A 74 5.08 0.54 9.09
CA TRP A 74 6.18 0.00 9.88
C TRP A 74 6.13 0.41 11.35
N VAL A 75 5.78 1.67 11.64
CA VAL A 75 5.56 2.15 13.01
C VAL A 75 4.39 1.41 13.66
N GLY A 76 3.28 1.23 12.94
CA GLY A 76 2.14 0.45 13.39
C GLY A 76 2.47 -1.02 13.67
N PHE A 77 3.32 -1.61 12.84
CA PHE A 77 3.78 -3.00 12.98
C PHE A 77 4.75 -3.18 14.17
N LEU A 78 5.79 -2.34 14.28
CA LEU A 78 6.84 -2.47 15.30
C LEU A 78 6.35 -2.05 16.69
N LYS A 79 5.66 -0.91 16.81
CA LYS A 79 5.16 -0.39 18.09
C LYS A 79 3.77 -0.93 18.46
N ARG A 80 3.19 -1.83 17.66
CA ARG A 80 1.80 -2.33 17.78
C ARG A 80 0.77 -1.21 17.97
N GLN A 81 1.01 -0.05 17.37
CA GLN A 81 0.17 1.14 17.52
C GLN A 81 -1.09 1.02 16.68
N ARG A 82 -2.25 0.99 17.36
CA ARG A 82 -3.57 0.73 16.75
C ARG A 82 -4.05 1.85 15.83
N TRP A 83 -3.72 3.10 16.15
CA TRP A 83 -4.10 4.28 15.37
C TRP A 83 -3.41 4.31 14.00
N CYS A 84 -2.11 3.98 13.95
CA CYS A 84 -1.34 3.91 12.70
C CYS A 84 -1.89 2.86 11.74
N LEU A 85 -2.24 1.67 12.25
CA LEU A 85 -2.87 0.60 11.46
C LEU A 85 -4.24 1.03 10.91
N THR A 86 -5.03 1.75 11.71
CA THR A 86 -6.36 2.23 11.27
C THR A 86 -6.24 3.27 10.17
N LEU A 87 -5.30 4.21 10.29
CA LEU A 87 -5.02 5.21 9.28
C LEU A 87 -4.54 4.57 7.97
N PHE A 88 -3.67 3.55 8.07
CA PHE A 88 -3.21 2.79 6.91
C PHE A 88 -4.34 2.02 6.21
N ILE A 89 -5.22 1.35 6.98
CA ILE A 89 -6.40 0.66 6.44
C ILE A 89 -7.32 1.63 5.69
N GLY A 90 -7.55 2.82 6.25
CA GLY A 90 -8.36 3.86 5.62
C GLY A 90 -7.79 4.32 4.27
N PHE A 91 -6.49 4.58 4.23
CA PHE A 91 -5.79 4.91 2.98
C PHE A 91 -5.92 3.78 1.94
N LEU A 92 -5.72 2.54 2.36
CA LEU A 92 -5.78 1.39 1.46
C LEU A 92 -7.18 1.15 0.91
N ALA A 93 -8.22 1.40 1.71
CA ALA A 93 -9.61 1.36 1.26
C ALA A 93 -9.87 2.39 0.16
N VAL A 94 -9.41 3.64 0.33
CA VAL A 94 -9.52 4.68 -0.69
C VAL A 94 -8.77 4.27 -1.96
N ALA A 95 -7.53 3.77 -1.83
CA ALA A 95 -6.76 3.28 -2.97
C ALA A 95 -7.50 2.17 -3.73
N ILE A 96 -8.08 1.19 -3.03
CA ILE A 96 -8.87 0.12 -3.64
C ILE A 96 -10.08 0.68 -4.41
N THR A 97 -10.80 1.65 -3.84
CA THR A 97 -11.93 2.28 -4.56
C THR A 97 -11.49 2.99 -5.84
N LEU A 98 -10.32 3.66 -5.81
CA LEU A 98 -9.77 4.33 -6.99
C LEU A 98 -9.37 3.32 -8.08
N HIS A 99 -8.76 2.19 -7.70
CA HIS A 99 -8.44 1.11 -8.63
C HIS A 99 -9.69 0.46 -9.22
N PHE A 100 -10.77 0.35 -8.45
CA PHE A 100 -12.04 -0.16 -8.94
C PHE A 100 -12.67 0.75 -9.99
N ILE A 101 -12.61 2.08 -9.78
CA ILE A 101 -13.05 3.06 -10.79
C ILE A 101 -12.18 2.94 -12.05
N GLY A 102 -10.87 2.83 -11.91
CA GLY A 102 -9.94 2.60 -13.02
C GLY A 102 -10.23 1.31 -13.79
N PHE A 103 -10.56 0.23 -13.08
CA PHE A 103 -10.94 -1.05 -13.67
C PHE A 103 -12.20 -0.94 -14.52
N LEU A 104 -13.25 -0.27 -14.01
CA LEU A 104 -14.48 0.00 -14.77
C LEU A 104 -14.18 0.81 -16.04
N GLY A 105 -13.31 1.82 -15.95
CA GLY A 105 -12.86 2.59 -17.11
C GLY A 105 -12.12 1.75 -18.15
N ALA A 106 -11.22 0.87 -17.71
CA ALA A 106 -10.44 0.00 -18.60
C ALA A 106 -11.30 -1.05 -19.32
N ILE A 107 -12.31 -1.61 -18.64
CA ILE A 107 -13.29 -2.52 -19.25
C ILE A 107 -14.09 -1.79 -20.33
N LEU A 108 -14.53 -0.56 -20.05
CA LEU A 108 -15.30 0.24 -21.00
C LEU A 108 -14.50 0.54 -22.28
N GLN A 109 -13.18 0.68 -22.17
CA GLN A 109 -12.26 0.90 -23.29
C GLN A 109 -11.78 -0.39 -23.98
N LEU A 110 -12.30 -1.58 -23.61
CA LEU A 110 -11.92 -2.90 -24.17
C LEU A 110 -10.41 -3.23 -24.08
N GLN A 111 -9.67 -2.57 -23.18
CA GLN A 111 -8.24 -2.83 -22.99
C GLN A 111 -8.02 -4.00 -22.04
N ILE A 112 -8.07 -5.23 -22.58
CA ILE A 112 -7.94 -6.49 -21.83
C ILE A 112 -6.64 -6.53 -21.00
N VAL A 113 -5.52 -6.09 -21.57
CA VAL A 113 -4.22 -6.09 -20.87
C VAL A 113 -4.22 -5.14 -19.67
N SER A 114 -4.80 -3.95 -19.83
CA SER A 114 -4.93 -2.96 -18.75
C SER A 114 -5.86 -3.47 -17.64
N ALA A 115 -7.00 -4.06 -18.01
CA ALA A 115 -7.93 -4.65 -17.05
C ALA A 115 -7.27 -5.79 -16.22
N CYS A 116 -6.48 -6.67 -16.87
CA CYS A 116 -5.73 -7.71 -16.17
C CYS A 116 -4.68 -7.14 -15.21
N ALA A 117 -3.93 -6.11 -15.62
CA ALA A 117 -2.96 -5.45 -14.75
C ALA A 117 -3.63 -4.85 -13.51
N ILE A 118 -4.77 -4.17 -13.68
CA ILE A 118 -5.53 -3.58 -12.57
C ILE A 118 -6.08 -4.67 -11.64
N LEU A 119 -6.52 -5.81 -12.15
CA LEU A 119 -6.98 -6.95 -11.33
C LEU A 119 -5.86 -7.53 -10.45
N ILE A 120 -4.65 -7.65 -10.98
CA ILE A 120 -3.48 -8.12 -10.21
C ILE A 120 -3.21 -7.13 -9.06
N VAL A 121 -3.17 -5.83 -9.37
CA VAL A 121 -2.96 -4.77 -8.36
C VAL A 121 -4.08 -4.79 -7.30
N LEU A 122 -5.32 -4.98 -7.71
CA LEU A 122 -6.47 -5.09 -6.80
C LEU A 122 -6.33 -6.32 -5.88
N GLY A 123 -5.87 -7.45 -6.40
CA GLY A 123 -5.60 -8.66 -5.62
C GLY A 123 -4.49 -8.47 -4.58
N ILE A 124 -3.39 -7.82 -4.97
CA ILE A 124 -2.28 -7.49 -4.05
C ILE A 124 -2.77 -6.54 -2.94
N ASN A 125 -3.49 -5.48 -3.30
CA ASN A 125 -4.05 -4.54 -2.34
C ASN A 125 -5.07 -5.22 -1.42
N GLY A 126 -5.90 -6.13 -1.93
CA GLY A 126 -6.81 -6.94 -1.14
C GLY A 126 -6.08 -7.82 -0.12
N TYR A 127 -4.98 -8.46 -0.52
CA TYR A 127 -4.14 -9.23 0.39
C TYR A 127 -3.52 -8.36 1.49
N VAL A 128 -2.94 -7.20 1.13
CA VAL A 128 -2.40 -6.23 2.10
C VAL A 128 -3.48 -5.79 3.10
N LEU A 129 -4.69 -5.49 2.63
CA LEU A 129 -5.81 -5.11 3.49
C LEU A 129 -6.19 -6.23 4.47
N LEU A 130 -6.29 -7.47 3.99
CA LEU A 130 -6.68 -8.60 4.83
C LEU A 130 -5.65 -8.88 5.93
N VAL A 131 -4.36 -8.87 5.58
CA VAL A 131 -3.28 -9.07 6.55
C VAL A 131 -3.23 -7.93 7.56
N THR A 132 -3.39 -6.67 7.13
CA THR A 132 -3.41 -5.52 8.05
C THR A 132 -4.61 -5.54 9.00
N LEU A 133 -5.78 -5.97 8.53
CA LEU A 133 -6.96 -6.19 9.37
C LEU A 133 -6.76 -7.31 10.39
N GLN A 134 -6.17 -8.44 9.98
CA GLN A 134 -5.89 -9.55 10.88
C GLN A 134 -4.80 -9.20 11.90
N LEU A 135 -3.78 -8.43 11.50
CA LEU A 135 -2.78 -7.89 12.42
C LEU A 135 -3.40 -6.93 13.43
N ARG A 136 -4.30 -6.05 12.99
CA ARG A 136 -5.05 -5.16 13.90
C ARG A 136 -5.88 -5.96 14.90
N LYS A 137 -6.56 -7.01 14.44
CA LYS A 137 -7.32 -7.92 15.30
C LYS A 137 -6.42 -8.67 16.30
N ALA A 138 -5.29 -9.20 15.87
CA ALA A 138 -4.33 -9.84 16.76
C ALA A 138 -3.78 -8.87 17.83
N ASN A 139 -3.57 -7.60 17.45
CA ASN A 139 -3.18 -6.54 18.39
C ASN A 139 -4.33 -6.08 19.32
N LEU A 140 -5.59 -6.40 19.00
CA LEU A 140 -6.75 -6.22 19.88
C LEU A 140 -6.82 -7.35 20.90
N ASP A 141 -6.65 -8.59 20.45
CA ASP A 141 -6.78 -9.81 21.26
C ASP A 141 -5.55 -10.06 22.16
N SER A 142 -4.41 -9.41 21.87
CA SER A 142 -3.26 -9.33 22.78
C SER A 142 -3.33 -8.00 23.56
N PRO A 143 -4.03 -7.92 24.71
CA PRO A 143 -3.78 -6.83 25.63
C PRO A 143 -2.31 -6.91 26.05
N LEU A 144 -1.65 -5.76 26.18
CA LEU A 144 -0.38 -5.68 26.88
C LEU A 144 -0.53 -6.45 28.20
N SER A 145 0.33 -7.43 28.43
CA SER A 145 0.82 -7.73 29.77
C SER A 145 1.48 -6.45 30.28
N GLN A 146 0.68 -5.58 30.87
CA GLN A 146 1.11 -4.37 31.55
C GLN A 146 1.25 -4.70 33.04
N ASP A 147 2.05 -5.71 33.37
CA ASP A 147 2.53 -5.96 34.74
C ASP A 147 4.06 -5.97 34.69
N GLY A 148 4.58 -4.78 34.45
CA GLY A 148 5.98 -4.41 34.61
C GLY A 148 6.05 -3.12 35.41
N TYR A 149 5.36 -3.06 36.54
CA TYR A 149 5.66 -2.11 37.61
C TYR A 149 6.23 -2.90 38.79
N GLY A 150 7.47 -2.55 39.13
CA GLY A 150 8.27 -3.21 40.13
C GLY A 150 7.69 -3.11 41.54
N VAL A 151 7.96 -4.18 42.30
CA VAL A 151 8.12 -4.14 43.74
C VAL A 151 9.58 -3.84 44.04
#